data_AF-A0A2W4LXV2-F1
#
_entry.id   AF-A0A2W4LXV2-F1
#
_cell.length_a   1.000
_cell.length_b   1.000
_cell.length_c   1.000
_cell.angle_alpha   90.00
_cell.angle_beta   90.00
_cell.angle_gamma   90.00
#
_symmetry.space_group_name_H-M   'P 1'
#
loop_
_entity.id
_entity.type
_entity.pdbx_description
1 polymer ?
#
loop_
_entity_poly.entity_id
_entity_poly.type
_entity_poly.pdbx_seq_one_letter_code
_entity_poly.pdbx_strand_id
1 'polypeptide(L)'
;MISKNQQIGITLGIIWSLFAWIPYYTDYLSPLRTILGFPASLGLNLELLLNKGDSFAYSILLGAGIGFLISSLVDSAKSGIKIIGFSPQKHKKLYDRGI
;
A
#
# COMPACT_ATOMS: atom_id res chain seq x y z
N MET A 1 12.50 -8.69 -3.71
CA MET A 1 11.46 -9.56 -3.11
C MET A 1 10.60 -8.69 -2.21
N ILE A 2 9.27 -8.75 -2.35
CA ILE A 2 8.34 -7.98 -1.53
C ILE A 2 8.38 -8.53 -0.09
N SER A 3 8.40 -7.66 0.93
CA SER A 3 8.41 -8.10 2.33
C SER A 3 7.03 -8.67 2.72
N LYS A 4 6.98 -9.59 3.69
CA LYS A 4 5.69 -10.14 4.18
C LYS A 4 4.75 -9.03 4.66
N ASN A 5 5.30 -7.97 5.26
CA ASN A 5 4.54 -6.81 5.72
C ASN A 5 3.93 -6.04 4.53
N GLN A 6 4.70 -5.83 3.46
CA GLN A 6 4.21 -5.18 2.24
C GLN A 6 3.11 -6.01 1.57
N GLN A 7 3.26 -7.33 1.53
CA GLN A 7 2.23 -8.23 1.00
C GLN A 7 0.92 -8.13 1.80
N ILE A 8 1.00 -8.13 3.14
CA ILE A 8 -0.17 -7.92 4.01
C ILE A 8 -0.79 -6.55 3.77
N GLY A 9 0.02 -5.50 3.64
CA GLY A 9 -0.44 -4.14 3.34
C GLY A 9 -1.21 -4.06 2.01
N ILE A 10 -0.69 -4.69 0.97
CA ILE A 10 -1.36 -4.79 -0.34
C ILE A 10 -2.69 -5.53 -0.19
N THR A 11 -2.70 -6.68 0.49
CA THR A 11 -3.93 -7.47 0.70
C THR A 11 -4.98 -6.67 1.45
N LEU A 12 -4.60 -5.97 2.53
CA LEU A 12 -5.50 -5.10 3.28
C LEU A 12 -6.01 -3.93 2.42
N GLY A 13 -5.14 -3.35 1.59
CA GLY A 13 -5.52 -2.28 0.65
C GLY A 13 -6.54 -2.75 -0.41
N ILE A 14 -6.39 -3.97 -0.93
CA ILE A 14 -7.35 -4.58 -1.85
C ILE A 14 -8.68 -4.83 -1.14
N ILE A 15 -8.65 -5.45 0.05
CA ILE A 15 -9.86 -5.70 0.85
C ILE A 15 -10.58 -4.40 1.16
N TRP A 16 -9.85 -3.36 1.58
CA TRP A 16 -10.41 -2.04 1.84
C TRP A 16 -11.05 -1.43 0.59
N SER A 17 -10.46 -1.64 -0.60
CA SER A 17 -11.05 -1.19 -1.88
C SER A 17 -12.37 -1.89 -2.19
N LEU A 18 -12.49 -3.19 -1.88
CA LEU A 18 -13.76 -3.91 -2.03
C LEU A 18 -14.84 -3.34 -1.10
N PHE A 19 -14.47 -3.09 0.16
CA PHE A 19 -15.37 -2.48 1.14
C PHE A 19 -15.74 -1.03 0.80
N ALA A 20 -14.89 -0.31 0.06
CA ALA A 20 -15.12 1.08 -0.34
C ALA A 20 -16.36 1.26 -1.21
N TRP A 21 -16.81 0.21 -1.89
CA TRP A 21 -18.01 0.24 -2.72
C TRP A 21 -19.30 0.06 -1.93
N ILE A 22 -19.27 -0.55 -0.74
CA ILE A 22 -20.45 -0.73 0.10
C ILE A 22 -21.17 0.60 0.38
N PRO A 23 -20.51 1.68 0.85
CA PRO A 23 -21.18 2.96 1.09
C PRO A 23 -21.63 3.68 -0.20
N TYR A 24 -21.17 3.26 -1.37
CA TYR A 24 -21.70 3.75 -2.65
C TYR A 24 -22.98 3.03 -3.06
N TYR A 25 -23.14 1.77 -2.66
CA TYR A 25 -24.35 0.98 -2.90
C TYR A 25 -25.36 1.06 -1.77
N THR A 26 -24.97 1.58 -0.60
CA THR A 26 -25.82 1.67 0.59
C THR A 26 -25.75 3.06 1.21
N ASP A 27 -26.90 3.73 1.32
CA ASP A 27 -27.00 5.04 1.99
C ASP A 27 -26.79 4.98 3.52
N TYR A 28 -26.75 3.77 4.09
CA TYR A 28 -26.62 3.54 5.53
C TYR A 28 -25.28 4.00 6.13
N LEU A 29 -24.25 4.19 5.31
CA LEU A 29 -22.87 4.48 5.74
C LEU A 29 -22.39 5.89 5.37
N SER A 30 -23.33 6.84 5.16
CA SER A 30 -23.03 8.23 4.77
C SER A 30 -21.87 8.90 5.55
N PRO A 31 -21.79 8.84 6.90
CA PRO A 31 -20.68 9.45 7.63
C PRO A 31 -19.35 8.70 7.48
N LEU A 32 -19.39 7.39 7.24
CA LEU A 32 -18.21 6.55 7.05
C LEU A 32 -17.73 6.51 5.59
N ARG A 33 -18.54 6.99 4.65
CA ARG A 33 -18.25 7.04 3.21
C ARG A 33 -16.96 7.81 2.92
N THR A 34 -16.64 8.85 3.68
CA THR A 34 -15.42 9.64 3.49
C THR A 34 -14.15 8.82 3.73
N ILE A 35 -14.19 7.89 4.69
CA ILE A 35 -13.02 7.07 5.05
C ILE A 35 -13.06 5.75 4.30
N LEU A 36 -14.17 5.00 4.40
CA LEU A 36 -14.30 3.70 3.74
C LEU A 36 -14.37 3.84 2.22
N GLY A 37 -15.11 4.82 1.70
CA GLY A 37 -15.33 5.03 0.27
C GLY A 37 -14.20 5.78 -0.45
N PHE A 38 -13.09 6.06 0.22
CA PHE A 38 -11.98 6.82 -0.36
C PHE A 38 -11.38 6.15 -1.62
N PRO A 39 -11.04 4.84 -1.62
CA PRO A 39 -10.54 4.16 -2.82
C PRO A 39 -11.54 4.18 -3.98
N ALA A 40 -12.83 3.99 -3.71
CA ALA A 40 -13.88 4.01 -4.73
C ALA A 40 -14.08 5.42 -5.32
N SER A 41 -14.04 6.46 -4.48
CA SER A 41 -14.11 7.85 -4.94
C SER A 41 -12.94 8.21 -5.85
N LEU A 42 -11.72 7.79 -5.49
CA LEU A 42 -10.55 8.01 -6.34
C LEU A 42 -10.63 7.22 -7.65
N GLY A 43 -11.12 5.98 -7.61
CA GLY A 43 -11.35 5.17 -8.81
C GLY A 43 -12.33 5.83 -9.78
N LEU A 44 -13.45 6.34 -9.28
CA LEU A 44 -14.44 7.09 -10.06
C LEU A 44 -13.85 8.37 -10.66
N ASN A 45 -13.11 9.16 -9.87
CA ASN A 45 -12.47 10.38 -10.36
C ASN A 45 -11.42 10.10 -11.44
N LEU A 46 -10.68 9.00 -11.34
CA LEU A 46 -9.73 8.58 -12.38
C LEU A 46 -10.44 8.18 -13.67
N GLU A 47 -11.51 7.40 -13.58
CA GLU A 47 -12.32 7.04 -14.75
C GLU A 47 -12.86 8.29 -15.45
N LEU A 48 -13.38 9.25 -14.68
CA LEU A 48 -13.87 10.53 -15.20
C LEU A 48 -12.75 11.37 -15.86
N LEU A 49 -11.56 11.40 -15.26
CA LEU A 49 -10.43 12.19 -15.74
C LEU A 49 -9.79 11.58 -17.00
N LEU A 50 -9.70 10.25 -17.07
CA LEU A 50 -9.14 9.51 -18.21
C LEU A 50 -10.18 9.24 -19.30
N ASN A 51 -11.47 9.42 -18.96
CA ASN A 51 -12.65 9.15 -19.79
C ASN A 51 -12.64 7.74 -20.41
N LYS A 52 -11.97 6.81 -19.73
CA LYS A 52 -11.71 5.42 -20.14
C LYS A 52 -11.42 4.58 -18.90
N GLY A 53 -11.75 3.29 -18.99
CA GLY A 53 -11.41 2.28 -17.98
C GLY A 53 -12.58 1.93 -17.08
N ASP A 54 -12.25 1.24 -15.98
CA ASP A 54 -13.21 0.75 -14.99
C ASP A 54 -12.80 1.28 -13.61
N SER A 55 -13.63 2.14 -13.02
CA SER A 55 -13.45 2.70 -11.68
C SER A 55 -13.25 1.63 -10.61
N PHE A 56 -13.84 0.45 -10.76
CA PHE A 56 -13.62 -0.66 -9.84
C PHE A 56 -12.17 -1.14 -9.90
N ALA A 57 -11.66 -1.40 -11.10
CA ALA A 57 -10.26 -1.78 -11.30
C ALA A 57 -9.29 -0.70 -10.81
N TYR A 58 -9.56 0.58 -11.10
CA TYR A 58 -8.75 1.70 -10.61
C TYR A 58 -8.76 1.80 -9.08
N SER A 59 -9.91 1.59 -8.45
CA SER A 59 -10.02 1.62 -6.98
C SER A 59 -9.16 0.54 -6.32
N ILE A 60 -9.14 -0.68 -6.88
CA ILE A 60 -8.30 -1.79 -6.40
C ILE A 60 -6.82 -1.45 -6.57
N LEU A 61 -6.44 -0.94 -7.75
CA LEU A 61 -5.06 -0.59 -8.04
C LEU A 61 -4.55 0.49 -7.07
N LEU A 62 -5.36 1.52 -6.84
CA LEU A 62 -5.06 2.58 -5.90
C LEU A 62 -5.00 2.09 -4.46
N GLY A 63 -5.96 1.29 -4.00
CA GLY A 63 -5.94 0.77 -2.64
C GLY A 63 -4.77 -0.18 -2.39
N ALA A 64 -4.42 -1.02 -3.36
CA ALA A 64 -3.21 -1.83 -3.32
C ALA A 64 -1.94 -0.97 -3.24
N GLY A 65 -1.87 0.10 -4.05
CA GLY A 65 -0.77 1.06 -4.04
C GLY A 65 -0.64 1.81 -2.71
N ILE A 66 -1.75 2.31 -2.16
CA ILE A 66 -1.81 2.98 -0.86
C ILE A 66 -1.40 2.00 0.25
N GLY A 67 -1.94 0.78 0.24
CA GLY A 67 -1.60 -0.25 1.21
C GLY A 67 -0.11 -0.63 1.17
N PHE A 68 0.47 -0.69 -0.03
CA PHE A 68 1.91 -0.87 -0.21
C PHE A 68 2.72 0.30 0.35
N LEU A 69 2.36 1.54 -0.01
CA LEU A 69 3.06 2.75 0.45
C LEU A 69 3.02 2.89 1.97
N ILE A 70 1.86 2.69 2.59
CA ILE A 70 1.70 2.73 4.04
C ILE A 70 2.54 1.64 4.69
N SER A 71 2.46 0.40 4.20
CA SER A 71 3.25 -0.70 4.77
C SER A 71 4.75 -0.45 4.63
N SER A 72 5.20 0.10 3.49
CA SER A 72 6.60 0.45 3.26
C SER A 72 7.06 1.61 4.16
N LEU A 73 6.21 2.60 4.42
CA LEU A 73 6.47 3.67 5.37
C LEU A 73 6.57 3.13 6.80
N VAL A 74 5.68 2.22 7.19
CA VAL A 74 5.73 1.56 8.50
C VAL A 74 6.99 0.71 8.64
N ASP A 75 7.37 -0.05 7.63
CA ASP A 75 8.62 -0.83 7.63
C ASP A 75 9.83 0.11 7.77
N SER A 76 9.84 1.22 7.03
CA SER A 76 10.91 2.24 7.07
C SER A 76 10.99 2.95 8.43
N ALA A 77 9.85 3.23 9.06
CA ALA A 77 9.79 3.83 10.39
C ALA A 77 10.24 2.84 11.47
N LYS A 78 9.81 1.57 11.38
CA LYS A 78 10.21 0.49 12.31
C LYS A 78 11.67 0.11 12.19
N SER A 79 12.25 0.16 10.98
CA SER A 79 13.69 -0.04 10.79
C SER A 79 14.54 1.11 11.36
N GLY A 80 13.88 2.18 11.85
CA GLY A 80 14.50 3.48 12.03
C GLY A 80 14.87 4.06 10.68
N ILE A 81 14.90 5.38 10.56
CA ILE A 81 15.52 6.07 9.43
C ILE A 81 17.02 5.77 9.50
N LYS A 82 17.42 4.59 9.02
CA LYS A 82 18.80 4.28 8.70
C LYS A 82 19.03 4.96 7.36
N ILE A 83 19.45 6.23 7.39
CA ILE A 83 19.94 6.94 6.21
C ILE A 83 21.06 6.06 5.64
N ILE A 84 20.73 5.30 4.60
CA ILE A 84 21.66 4.47 3.83
C ILE A 84 22.55 5.46 3.07
N GLY A 85 23.55 5.98 3.77
CA GLY A 85 24.49 6.97 3.26
C GLY A 85 25.74 7.15 4.10
N PHE A 86 25.78 6.69 5.36
CA PHE A 86 26.93 6.92 6.25
C PHE A 86 27.33 5.75 7.14
N SER A 87 27.24 4.51 6.65
CA SER A 87 27.85 3.38 7.37
C SER A 87 28.56 2.45 6.40
N PRO A 88 29.90 2.52 6.27
CA PRO A 88 30.63 1.47 5.59
C PRO A 88 30.46 0.21 6.45
N GLN A 89 29.88 -0.84 5.85
CA GLN A 89 29.91 -2.18 6.41
C GLN A 89 31.38 -2.61 6.56
N LYS A 90 31.98 -2.32 7.71
CA LYS A 90 33.15 -3.03 8.21
C LYS A 90 32.65 -3.98 9.28
N HIS A 91 32.83 -5.28 9.01
CA HIS A 91 33.35 -6.33 9.89
C HIS A 91 32.92 -7.70 9.29
N LYS A 92 33.72 -8.22 8.34
CA LYS A 92 34.71 -9.29 8.54
C LYS A 92 34.13 -10.58 9.15
N LYS A 93 34.10 -11.63 8.33
CA LYS A 93 34.63 -12.95 8.69
C LYS A 93 35.19 -13.61 7.42
N LEU A 94 36.45 -13.34 7.14
CA LEU A 94 37.27 -14.23 6.31
C LEU A 94 37.47 -15.50 7.13
N TYR A 95 36.89 -16.61 6.68
CA TYR A 95 37.24 -17.94 7.15
C TYR A 95 38.62 -18.25 6.60
N ASP A 96 39.63 -18.00 7.43
CA ASP A 96 40.99 -18.48 7.20
C ASP A 96 41.16 -19.78 7.97
N ARG A 97 40.84 -20.90 7.31
CA ARG A 97 41.38 -22.26 7.59
C ARG A 97 41.16 -23.13 6.36
N GLY A 98 42.18 -23.22 5.52
CA GLY A 98 42.27 -24.17 4.43
C GLY A 98 43.71 -24.35 4.02
N ILE A 99 44.34 -25.38 4.63
CA ILE A 99 45.66 -25.99 4.37
C ILE A 99 46.84 -25.28 5.05
#